data_AF-A0A8J7MR75-F1
#
_entry.id   AF-A0A8J7MR75-F1
#
_cell.length_a   1.000
_cell.length_b   1.000
_cell.length_c   1.000
_cell.angle_alpha   90.00
_cell.angle_beta   90.00
_cell.angle_gamma   90.00
#
_symmetry.space_group_name_H-M   'P 1'
#
loop_
_entity.id
_entity.type
_entity.pdbx_description
1 polymer ?
#
loop_
_entity_poly.entity_id
_entity_poly.type
_entity_poly.pdbx_seq_one_letter_code
_entity_poly.pdbx_strand_id
1 'polypeptide(L)'
;MTQELLYDVLRQGLWVAVQISAPLLSVALVAGVVIGLFQALTSIQEMTLTFVPKVGVMLAVFWVSMSFMTATLVTRLRRLIADRQTESVEILRGWMELEEEKS
;
A
#
# COMPACT_ATOMS: atom_id res chain seq x y z
N MET A 1 -17.16 -18.44 -21.15
CA MET A 1 -15.77 -18.81 -20.79
C MET A 1 -14.81 -17.60 -20.79
N THR A 2 -14.58 -16.87 -21.89
CA THR A 2 -13.64 -15.72 -21.87
C THR A 2 -14.17 -14.47 -21.15
N GLN A 3 -15.47 -14.18 -21.23
CA GLN A 3 -16.04 -13.01 -20.54
C GLN A 3 -16.09 -13.18 -19.02
N GLU A 4 -16.46 -14.36 -18.50
CA GLU A 4 -16.39 -14.64 -17.05
C GLU A 4 -14.98 -14.50 -16.51
N LEU A 5 -13.98 -15.06 -17.20
CA LEU A 5 -12.58 -14.98 -16.77
C LEU A 5 -12.08 -13.52 -16.75
N LEU A 6 -12.50 -12.71 -17.71
CA LEU A 6 -12.23 -11.26 -17.70
C LEU A 6 -12.86 -10.57 -16.50
N TYR A 7 -14.12 -10.88 -16.17
CA TYR A 7 -14.80 -10.30 -15.02
C TYR A 7 -14.16 -10.72 -13.68
N ASP A 8 -13.73 -11.96 -13.56
CA ASP A 8 -13.06 -12.44 -12.35
C ASP A 8 -11.69 -11.77 -12.16
N VAL A 9 -10.89 -11.65 -13.21
CA VAL A 9 -9.60 -10.95 -13.17
C VAL A 9 -9.78 -9.47 -12.83
N LEU A 10 -10.78 -8.80 -13.41
CA LEU A 10 -11.10 -7.40 -13.09
C LEU A 10 -11.54 -7.23 -11.64
N ARG A 11 -12.42 -8.11 -11.15
CA ARG A 11 -12.89 -8.10 -9.76
C ARG A 11 -11.72 -8.30 -8.79
N GLN A 12 -10.85 -9.25 -9.08
CA GLN A 12 -9.69 -9.57 -8.23
C GLN A 12 -8.67 -8.42 -8.25
N GLY A 13 -8.42 -7.82 -9.43
CA GLY A 13 -7.56 -6.65 -9.57
C GLY A 13 -8.08 -5.42 -8.81
N LEU A 14 -9.39 -5.14 -8.90
CA LEU A 14 -10.03 -4.07 -8.13
C LEU A 14 -9.93 -4.33 -6.62
N TRP A 15 -10.07 -5.58 -6.18
CA TRP A 15 -9.99 -5.90 -4.76
C TRP A 15 -8.56 -5.68 -4.24
N VAL A 16 -7.56 -6.11 -4.98
CA VAL A 16 -6.15 -5.85 -4.66
C VAL A 16 -5.86 -4.34 -4.61
N ALA A 17 -6.40 -3.57 -5.56
CA ALA A 17 -6.23 -2.11 -5.59
C ALA A 17 -6.81 -1.42 -4.35
N VAL A 18 -8.05 -1.75 -3.94
CA VAL A 18 -8.68 -1.19 -2.73
C VAL A 18 -7.91 -1.60 -1.47
N GLN A 19 -7.44 -2.84 -1.41
CA GLN A 19 -6.72 -3.33 -0.25
C GLN A 19 -5.37 -2.63 -0.10
N ILE A 20 -4.69 -2.28 -1.20
CA ILE A 20 -3.43 -1.50 -1.21
C ILE A 20 -3.69 -0.03 -0.87
N SER A 21 -4.78 0.55 -1.39
CA SER A 21 -5.10 1.97 -1.16
C SER A 21 -5.64 2.25 0.24
N ALA A 22 -6.29 1.30 0.91
CA ALA A 22 -6.83 1.47 2.26
C ALA A 22 -5.81 2.00 3.30
N PRO A 23 -4.66 1.36 3.53
CA PRO A 23 -3.67 1.88 4.49
C PRO A 23 -3.01 3.19 4.03
N LEU A 24 -2.83 3.38 2.72
CA LEU A 24 -2.28 4.60 2.15
C LEU A 24 -3.22 5.79 2.41
N LEU A 25 -4.51 5.61 2.16
CA LEU A 25 -5.55 6.62 2.39
C LEU A 25 -5.70 6.95 3.88
N SER A 26 -5.63 5.95 4.78
CA SER A 26 -5.70 6.20 6.21
C SER A 26 -4.57 7.11 6.71
N VAL A 27 -3.34 6.89 6.27
CA VAL A 27 -2.21 7.76 6.68
C VAL A 27 -2.25 9.11 6.01
N ALA A 28 -2.63 9.17 4.72
CA ALA A 28 -2.82 10.45 4.03
C ALA A 28 -3.90 11.30 4.71
N LEU A 29 -5.00 10.68 5.17
CA LEU A 29 -6.10 11.36 5.85
C LEU A 29 -5.68 11.84 7.24
N VAL A 30 -5.01 11.01 8.05
CA VAL A 30 -4.51 11.42 9.37
C VAL A 30 -3.50 12.57 9.25
N ALA A 31 -2.54 12.45 8.34
CA ALA A 31 -1.55 13.52 8.11
C ALA A 31 -2.22 14.80 7.60
N GLY A 32 -3.11 14.71 6.62
CA GLY A 32 -3.85 15.85 6.07
C GLY A 32 -4.69 16.57 7.12
N VAL A 33 -5.38 15.82 7.99
CA VAL A 33 -6.18 16.37 9.09
C VAL A 33 -5.30 17.07 10.11
N VAL A 34 -4.19 16.46 10.53
CA VAL A 34 -3.26 17.08 11.50
C VAL A 34 -2.74 18.41 10.97
N ILE A 35 -2.27 18.46 9.72
CA ILE A 35 -1.73 19.68 9.11
C ILE A 35 -2.82 20.73 8.95
N GLY A 36 -3.99 20.34 8.42
CA GLY A 36 -5.12 21.23 8.23
C GLY A 36 -5.60 21.84 9.55
N LEU A 37 -5.60 21.04 10.62
CA LEU A 37 -5.96 21.48 11.96
C LEU A 37 -4.92 22.47 12.51
N PHE A 38 -3.62 22.20 12.36
CA PHE A 38 -2.56 23.14 12.75
C PHE A 38 -2.63 24.45 11.97
N GLN A 39 -2.96 24.40 10.68
CA GLN A 39 -3.17 25.56 9.83
C GLN A 39 -4.38 26.39 10.27
N ALA A 40 -5.47 25.74 10.68
CA ALA A 40 -6.68 26.41 11.18
C ALA A 40 -6.49 27.02 12.58
N LEU A 41 -5.83 26.28 13.50
CA LEU A 41 -5.64 26.70 14.90
C LEU A 41 -4.73 27.91 15.06
N THR A 42 -3.73 28.08 14.19
CA THR A 42 -2.78 29.19 14.35
C THR A 42 -3.23 30.50 13.70
N SER A 43 -4.25 30.47 12.83
CA SER A 43 -4.87 31.66 12.19
C SER A 43 -3.86 32.74 11.71
N ILE A 44 -2.64 32.36 11.31
CA ILE A 44 -1.66 33.32 10.81
C ILE A 44 -1.93 33.50 9.31
N GLN A 45 -2.41 34.69 8.92
CA GLN A 45 -2.68 35.09 7.52
C GLN A 45 -1.60 36.04 6.95
N GLU A 46 -0.50 36.23 7.67
CA GLU A 46 0.64 37.03 7.22
C GLU A 46 1.51 36.21 6.24
N MET A 47 1.47 36.55 4.95
CA MET A 47 2.07 35.76 3.85
C MET A 47 3.57 35.47 3.99
N THR A 48 4.32 36.26 4.77
CA THR A 48 5.78 36.17 4.88
C THR A 48 6.25 35.40 6.12
N LEU A 49 5.62 35.61 7.29
CA LEU A 49 6.00 34.93 8.54
C LEU A 49 5.46 33.48 8.61
N THR A 50 4.41 33.18 7.84
CA THR A 50 3.84 31.82 7.71
C THR A 50 4.60 30.91 6.77
N PHE A 51 5.42 31.46 5.87
CA PHE A 51 6.04 30.68 4.81
C PHE A 51 7.05 29.66 5.36
N VAL A 52 7.88 30.08 6.31
CA VAL A 52 8.95 29.24 6.88
C VAL A 52 8.39 28.09 7.74
N PRO A 53 7.48 28.33 8.70
CA PRO A 53 6.86 27.22 9.45
C PRO A 53 6.06 26.27 8.54
N LYS A 54 5.38 26.80 7.52
CA LYS A 54 4.55 26.00 6.59
C LYS A 54 5.40 25.05 5.76
N VAL A 55 6.54 25.49 5.23
CA VAL A 55 7.48 24.62 4.50
C VAL A 55 8.11 23.58 5.44
N GLY A 56 8.47 23.97 6.67
CA GLY A 56 8.99 23.03 7.68
C GLY A 56 8.00 21.92 8.02
N VAL A 57 6.73 22.26 8.21
CA VAL A 57 5.65 21.28 8.45
C VAL A 57 5.41 20.41 7.21
N MET A 58 5.39 20.99 6.00
CA MET A 58 5.28 20.20 4.76
C MET A 58 6.44 19.21 4.60
N LEU A 59 7.68 19.61 4.89
CA LEU A 59 8.85 18.72 4.84
C LEU A 59 8.78 17.62 5.91
N ALA A 60 8.37 17.95 7.13
CA ALA A 60 8.21 16.95 8.20
C ALA A 60 7.13 15.91 7.85
N VAL A 61 6.00 16.37 7.31
CA VAL A 61 4.92 15.49 6.82
C VAL A 61 5.40 14.64 5.66
N PHE A 62 6.10 15.25 4.71
CA PHE A 62 6.65 14.54 3.56
C PHE A 62 7.61 13.43 4.03
N TRP A 63 8.46 13.71 5.00
CA TRP A 63 9.38 12.76 5.60
C TRP A 63 8.66 11.58 6.28
N VAL A 64 7.64 11.87 7.10
CA VAL A 64 6.85 10.85 7.78
C VAL A 64 6.04 10.01 6.78
N SER A 65 5.43 10.67 5.80
CA SER A 65 4.66 10.01 4.73
C SER A 65 5.54 9.10 3.88
N MET A 66 6.77 9.52 3.56
CA MET A 66 7.73 8.74 2.78
C MET A 66 8.08 7.42 3.48
N SER A 67 8.38 7.45 4.78
CA SER A 67 8.64 6.24 5.57
C SER A 67 7.46 5.26 5.54
N PHE A 68 6.25 5.78 5.67
CA PHE A 68 5.04 4.97 5.67
C PHE A 68 4.69 4.37 4.30
N MET A 69 4.88 5.13 3.22
CA MET A 69 4.69 4.66 1.84
C MET A 69 5.65 3.50 1.52
N THR A 70 6.93 3.63 1.89
CA THR A 70 7.93 2.57 1.67
C THR A 70 7.61 1.32 2.49
N ALA A 71 7.21 1.46 3.75
CA ALA A 71 6.82 0.32 4.60
C ALA A 71 5.62 -0.46 4.02
N THR A 72 4.62 0.27 3.50
CA THR A 72 3.42 -0.33 2.91
C THR A 72 3.72 -1.05 1.59
N LEU A 73 4.52 -0.43 0.71
CA LEU A 73 4.97 -1.04 -0.55
C LEU A 73 5.80 -2.30 -0.31
N VAL A 74 6.78 -2.25 0.57
CA VAL A 74 7.67 -3.39 0.87
C VAL A 74 6.89 -4.54 1.51
N THR A 75 5.96 -4.24 2.42
CA THR A 75 5.14 -5.26 3.07
C THR A 75 4.24 -5.98 2.06
N ARG A 76 3.68 -5.27 1.08
CA ARG A 76 2.85 -5.87 0.03
C ARG A 76 3.67 -6.65 -0.99
N LEU A 77 4.80 -6.11 -1.42
CA LEU A 77 5.69 -6.79 -2.37
C LEU A 77 6.24 -8.10 -1.79
N ARG A 78 6.62 -8.11 -0.51
CA ARG A 78 7.07 -9.33 0.20
C ARG A 78 6.00 -10.41 0.25
N ARG A 79 4.73 -10.03 0.48
CA ARG A 79 3.61 -10.98 0.51
C ARG A 79 3.35 -11.59 -0.86
N LEU A 80 3.40 -10.80 -1.93
CA LEU A 80 3.21 -11.31 -3.30
C LEU A 80 4.31 -12.29 -3.74
N ILE A 81 5.56 -12.04 -3.33
CA ILE A 81 6.68 -12.94 -3.63
C ILE A 81 6.60 -14.22 -2.79
N ALA A 82 6.22 -14.13 -1.51
CA ALA A 82 6.08 -15.28 -0.63
C ALA A 82 4.95 -16.24 -1.08
N ASP A 83 3.85 -15.68 -1.56
CA ASP A 83 2.70 -16.46 -2.06
C ASP A 83 3.07 -17.27 -3.32
N ARG A 84 3.76 -16.63 -4.27
CA ARG A 84 4.21 -17.27 -5.53
C ARG A 84 5.27 -18.36 -5.34
N GLN A 85 6.09 -18.26 -4.30
CA GLN A 85 7.05 -19.32 -3.93
C GLN A 85 6.34 -20.54 -3.34
N THR A 86 5.23 -20.34 -2.62
CA THR A 86 4.51 -21.43 -1.94
C THR A 86 3.78 -22.33 -2.93
N GLU A 87 3.09 -21.75 -3.92
CA GLU A 87 2.45 -22.52 -5.01
C GLU A 87 3.44 -23.41 -5.77
N SER A 88 4.66 -22.91 -6.04
CA SER A 88 5.65 -23.65 -6.81
C SER A 88 6.18 -24.88 -6.04
N VAL A 89 6.27 -24.79 -4.72
CA VAL A 89 6.78 -25.88 -3.86
C VAL A 89 5.72 -26.96 -3.66
N GLU A 90 4.44 -26.59 -3.53
CA GLU A 90 3.34 -27.55 -3.45
C GLU A 90 3.15 -28.34 -4.73
N ILE A 91 3.28 -27.69 -5.90
CA ILE A 91 3.20 -28.38 -7.20
C ILE A 91 4.31 -29.44 -7.28
N LEU A 92 5.56 -29.08 -6.98
CA LEU A 92 6.69 -30.01 -7.03
C LEU A 92 6.56 -31.15 -6.01
N ARG A 93 6.03 -30.89 -4.82
CA ARG A 93 5.71 -31.95 -3.84
C ARG A 93 4.66 -32.92 -4.37
N GLY A 94 3.59 -32.40 -4.97
CA GLY A 94 2.55 -33.24 -5.58
C GLY A 94 3.09 -34.10 -6.72
N TRP A 95 4.01 -33.58 -7.55
CA TRP A 95 4.66 -34.38 -8.59
C TRP A 95 5.54 -35.51 -8.02
N MET A 96 6.23 -35.27 -6.88
CA MET A 96 7.05 -36.31 -6.24
C MET A 96 6.21 -37.43 -5.62
N GLU A 97 5.07 -37.10 -4.99
CA GLU A 97 4.14 -38.09 -4.43
C GLU A 97 3.53 -38.98 -5.54
N LEU A 98 3.19 -38.37 -6.69
CA LEU A 98 2.68 -39.11 -7.85
C LEU A 98 3.74 -40.01 -8.51
N GLU A 99 5.01 -39.64 -8.44
CA GLU A 99 6.12 -40.45 -8.96
C GLU A 99 6.46 -41.62 -8.03
N GLU A 100 6.32 -41.43 -6.71
CA GLU A 100 6.48 -42.49 -5.70
C GLU A 100 5.33 -43.51 -5.75
N GLU A 101 4.09 -43.08 -6.01
CA GLU A 101 2.94 -43.99 -6.22
C GLU A 101 3.06 -44.82 -7.51
N LYS A 102 3.86 -44.36 -8.48
CA LYS A 102 4.03 -45.02 -9.78
C LYS A 102 5.21 -46.00 -9.87
N SER A 103 6.04 -46.08 -8.82
CA SER A 103 7.21 -46.98 -8.74
C SER A 103 6.95 -48.21 -7.87
#